data_AF-A0A960GCU0-F1
#
_entry.id   AF-A0A960GCU0-F1
#
_cell.length_a   1.000
_cell.length_b   1.000
_cell.length_c   1.000
_cell.angle_alpha   90.00
_cell.angle_beta   90.00
_cell.angle_gamma   90.00
#
_symmetry.space_group_name_H-M   'P 1'
#
loop_
_entity.id
_entity.type
_entity.pdbx_description
1 polymer ?
#
loop_
_entity_poly.entity_id
_entity_poly.type
_entity_poly.pdbx_seq_one_letter_code
_entity_poly.pdbx_strand_id
1 'polypeptide(L)'
;FLFGLTVDEVTALQESGYQPRDYYYSDPELRRAIDALAGGVLLGSAREAGNAVVGHLLNNDPFLVFADYRSYIDIQDRVSATYQDQDLWNRMAILNVARTGYFSSDRAINDYLDRIWHASAG
;
A
#
# COMPACT_ATOMS: atom_id res chain seq x y z
N PHE A 1 -10.58 -3.80 3.17
CA PHE A 1 -9.45 -3.63 4.11
C PHE A 1 -8.68 -2.38 3.68
N LEU A 2 -9.15 -1.20 4.07
CA LEU A 2 -8.43 0.05 3.81
C LEU A 2 -7.43 0.27 4.95
N PHE A 3 -6.26 0.83 4.62
CA PHE A 3 -5.17 1.15 5.55
C PHE A 3 -4.37 2.33 5.00
N GLY A 4 -3.41 2.80 5.81
CA GLY A 4 -2.50 3.88 5.45
C GLY A 4 -3.13 5.27 5.57
N LEU A 5 -2.30 6.26 5.31
CA LEU A 5 -2.65 7.67 5.33
C LEU A 5 -3.57 8.03 4.15
N THR A 6 -4.51 8.93 4.41
CA THR A 6 -5.26 9.62 3.35
C THR A 6 -4.39 10.66 2.64
N VAL A 7 -4.81 11.13 1.46
CA VAL A 7 -4.08 12.15 0.69
C VAL A 7 -3.82 13.41 1.53
N ASP A 8 -4.81 13.86 2.29
CA ASP A 8 -4.68 15.06 3.12
C ASP A 8 -3.68 14.84 4.27
N GLU A 9 -3.68 13.66 4.89
CA GLU A 9 -2.73 13.29 5.95
C GLU A 9 -1.31 13.14 5.39
N VAL A 10 -1.14 12.61 4.17
CA VAL A 10 0.14 12.56 3.46
C VAL A 10 0.69 13.97 3.28
N THR A 11 -0.12 14.89 2.75
CA THR A 11 0.29 16.30 2.56
C THR A 11 0.68 16.94 3.88
N ALA A 12 -0.17 16.82 4.91
CA ALA A 12 0.11 17.41 6.22
C ALA A 12 1.39 16.85 6.86
N LEU A 13 1.63 15.53 6.75
CA LEU A 13 2.82 14.90 7.30
C LEU A 13 4.09 15.38 6.58
N GLN A 14 4.06 15.48 5.25
CA GLN A 14 5.19 16.00 4.47
C GLN A 14 5.48 17.46 4.82
N GLU A 15 4.45 18.30 4.91
CA GLU A 15 4.57 19.72 5.29
C GLU A 15 5.11 19.90 6.72
N SER A 16 4.80 18.97 7.62
CA SER A 16 5.32 18.99 9.01
C SER A 16 6.81 18.62 9.12
N GLY A 17 7.44 18.23 8.01
CA GLY A 17 8.85 17.85 7.97
C GLY A 17 9.08 16.38 8.36
N TYR A 18 8.32 15.47 7.73
CA TYR A 18 8.44 14.02 7.90
C TYR A 18 9.90 13.53 8.04
N GLN A 19 10.19 12.80 9.11
CA GLN A 19 11.46 12.13 9.34
C GLN A 19 11.25 10.62 9.47
N PRO A 20 11.70 9.81 8.49
CA PRO A 20 11.49 8.35 8.52
C PRO A 20 12.10 7.69 9.76
N ARG A 21 13.22 8.26 10.26
CA ARG A 21 13.92 7.74 11.43
C ARG A 21 13.06 7.75 12.70
N ASP A 22 12.12 8.69 12.82
CA ASP A 22 11.25 8.75 13.99
C ASP A 22 10.33 7.51 14.06
N TYR A 23 9.83 7.07 12.91
CA TYR A 23 9.05 5.84 12.78
C TYR A 23 9.92 4.60 13.02
N TYR A 24 11.12 4.56 12.45
CA TYR A 24 12.08 3.49 12.70
C TYR A 24 12.44 3.33 14.18
N TYR A 25 12.56 4.42 14.95
CA TYR A 25 12.88 4.33 16.38
C TYR A 25 11.66 4.08 17.27
N SER A 26 10.47 4.51 16.87
CA SER A 26 9.25 4.36 17.66
C SER A 26 8.59 2.98 17.52
N ASP A 27 8.84 2.26 16.42
CA ASP A 27 8.29 0.93 16.18
C ASP A 27 9.38 -0.17 16.25
N PRO A 28 9.43 -0.97 17.33
CA PRO A 28 10.45 -2.01 17.50
C PRO A 28 10.37 -3.14 16.46
N GLU A 29 9.19 -3.40 15.90
CA GLU A 29 9.03 -4.45 14.90
C GLU A 29 9.56 -3.99 13.55
N LEU A 30 9.18 -2.77 13.13
CA LEU A 30 9.74 -2.12 11.94
C LEU A 30 11.26 -2.08 12.03
N ARG A 31 11.79 -1.63 13.16
CA ARG A 31 13.24 -1.59 13.40
C ARG A 31 13.90 -2.92 13.16
N ARG A 32 13.38 -4.01 13.75
CA ARG A 32 13.94 -5.36 13.56
C ARG A 32 13.89 -5.80 12.11
N ALA A 33 12.80 -5.50 11.40
CA ALA A 33 12.67 -5.84 9.99
C ALA A 33 13.72 -5.12 9.14
N ILE A 34 13.92 -3.82 9.36
CA ILE A 34 14.91 -3.02 8.62
C ILE A 34 16.34 -3.42 8.99
N ASP A 35 16.63 -3.69 10.26
CA ASP A 35 17.95 -4.14 10.71
C ASP A 35 18.30 -5.51 10.12
N ALA A 36 17.32 -6.42 10.01
CA ALA A 36 17.52 -7.72 9.37
C ALA A 36 17.83 -7.57 7.87
N LEU A 37 17.15 -6.67 7.17
CA LEU A 37 17.43 -6.36 5.75
C LEU A 37 18.82 -5.74 5.58
N ALA A 38 19.19 -4.78 6.45
CA ALA A 38 20.50 -4.15 6.45
C ALA A 38 21.64 -5.14 6.75
N GLY A 39 21.37 -6.13 7.60
CA GLY A 39 22.30 -7.22 7.92
C GLY A 39 22.67 -8.06 6.69
N GLY A 40 21.84 -8.05 5.64
CA GLY A 40 22.13 -8.65 4.34
C GLY A 40 22.16 -10.18 4.30
N VAL A 41 21.96 -10.85 5.45
CA VAL A 41 21.98 -12.32 5.56
C VAL A 41 20.93 -12.97 4.66
N LEU A 42 19.77 -12.31 4.50
CA LEU A 42 18.66 -12.79 3.68
C LEU A 42 18.83 -12.50 2.18
N LEU A 43 19.80 -11.65 1.81
CA LEU A 43 19.85 -11.06 0.47
C LEU A 43 20.91 -11.69 -0.44
N GLY A 44 21.85 -12.47 0.08
CA GLY A 44 22.89 -13.13 -0.72
C GLY A 44 23.62 -12.13 -1.64
N SER A 45 23.58 -12.37 -2.96
CA SER A 45 24.17 -11.49 -3.97
C SER A 45 23.46 -10.14 -4.14
N ALA A 46 22.23 -9.99 -3.66
CA ALA A 46 21.46 -8.74 -3.72
C ALA A 46 21.72 -7.79 -2.54
N ARG A 47 22.73 -8.09 -1.70
CA ARG A 47 23.03 -7.31 -0.49
C ARG A 47 23.23 -5.81 -0.75
N GLU A 48 23.95 -5.45 -1.81
CA GLU A 48 24.20 -4.04 -2.15
C GLU A 48 22.90 -3.31 -2.51
N ALA A 49 22.05 -3.94 -3.32
CA ALA A 49 20.75 -3.38 -3.68
C ALA A 49 19.85 -3.21 -2.44
N GLY A 50 19.80 -4.19 -1.54
CA GLY A 50 19.02 -4.07 -0.30
C GLY A 50 19.54 -2.97 0.61
N ASN A 51 20.86 -2.81 0.74
CA ASN A 51 21.45 -1.72 1.51
C ASN A 51 21.10 -0.34 0.92
N ALA A 52 21.07 -0.22 -0.42
CA ALA A 52 20.64 1.01 -1.08
C ALA A 52 19.17 1.32 -0.78
N VAL A 53 18.29 0.31 -0.82
CA VAL A 53 16.87 0.46 -0.45
C VAL A 53 16.73 0.87 1.02
N VAL A 54 17.39 0.18 1.95
CA VAL A 54 17.36 0.52 3.38
C VAL A 54 17.88 1.94 3.62
N GLY A 55 18.97 2.32 2.97
CA GLY A 55 19.51 3.67 3.04
C GLY A 55 18.51 4.73 2.54
N HIS A 56 17.79 4.44 1.46
CA HIS A 56 16.76 5.34 0.95
C HIS A 56 15.55 5.45 1.88
N LEU A 57 15.12 4.33 2.48
CA LEU A 57 14.01 4.31 3.44
C LEU A 57 14.36 5.05 4.75
N LEU A 58 15.57 4.89 5.26
CA LEU A 58 15.98 5.55 6.50
C LEU A 58 16.20 7.07 6.37
N ASN A 59 16.48 7.56 5.17
CA ASN A 59 16.93 8.95 4.98
C ASN A 59 15.99 9.80 4.12
N ASN A 60 15.15 9.22 3.27
CA ASN A 60 14.29 9.96 2.36
C ASN A 60 12.82 9.51 2.42
N ASP A 61 12.58 8.21 2.22
CA ASP A 61 11.23 7.58 2.20
C ASP A 61 10.09 8.50 1.68
N PRO A 62 10.17 8.98 0.42
CA PRO A 62 9.21 9.93 -0.14
C PRO A 62 7.81 9.32 -0.33
N PHE A 63 7.70 7.99 -0.26
CA PHE A 63 6.46 7.24 -0.38
C PHE A 63 5.86 6.86 0.98
N LEU A 64 6.44 7.37 2.09
CA LEU A 64 5.91 7.20 3.44
C LEU A 64 5.74 5.74 3.88
N VAL A 65 6.62 4.86 3.38
CA VAL A 65 6.59 3.42 3.68
C VAL A 65 6.65 3.16 5.17
N PHE A 66 7.47 3.90 5.92
CA PHE A 66 7.57 3.73 7.37
C PHE A 66 6.36 4.30 8.12
N ALA A 67 5.74 5.36 7.61
CA ALA A 67 4.54 5.92 8.20
C ALA A 67 3.35 4.97 8.08
N ASP A 68 3.20 4.30 6.93
CA ASP A 68 2.10 3.36 6.69
C ASP A 68 2.34 1.97 7.31
N TYR A 69 3.58 1.63 7.65
CA TYR A 69 3.99 0.28 8.06
C TYR A 69 3.09 -0.33 9.13
N ARG A 70 2.87 0.35 10.26
CA ARG A 70 2.09 -0.20 11.37
C ARG A 70 0.64 -0.47 10.96
N SER A 71 0.02 0.49 10.28
CA SER A 71 -1.36 0.33 9.79
C SER A 71 -1.49 -0.81 8.79
N TYR A 72 -0.43 -1.05 7.99
CA TYR A 72 -0.36 -2.16 7.06
C TYR A 72 -0.25 -3.52 7.79
N ILE A 73 0.60 -3.63 8.81
CA ILE A 73 0.68 -4.87 9.62
C ILE A 73 -0.65 -5.16 10.30
N ASP A 74 -1.26 -4.15 10.95
CA ASP A 74 -2.52 -4.33 11.67
C ASP A 74 -3.67 -4.75 10.74
N ILE A 75 -3.71 -4.22 9.51
CA ILE A 75 -4.73 -4.65 8.54
C ILE A 75 -4.46 -6.05 8.00
N GLN A 76 -3.20 -6.45 7.84
CA GLN A 76 -2.83 -7.79 7.39
C GLN A 76 -3.17 -8.86 8.44
N ASP A 77 -3.04 -8.54 9.73
CA ASP A 77 -3.52 -9.40 10.82
C ASP A 77 -5.04 -9.60 10.75
N ARG A 78 -5.79 -8.51 10.49
CA ARG A 78 -7.24 -8.58 10.28
C ARG A 78 -7.61 -9.39 9.04
N VAL A 79 -6.87 -9.27 7.94
CA VAL A 79 -7.04 -10.08 6.73
C VAL A 79 -6.85 -11.56 7.07
N SER A 80 -5.76 -11.88 7.78
CA SER A 80 -5.41 -13.25 8.17
C SER A 80 -6.47 -13.87 9.08
N ALA A 81 -6.97 -13.12 10.07
CA ALA A 81 -8.08 -13.56 10.93
C ALA A 81 -9.38 -13.74 10.14
N THR A 82 -9.72 -12.80 9.26
CA THR A 82 -10.94 -12.90 8.43
C THR A 82 -10.89 -14.07 7.47
N TYR A 83 -9.71 -14.38 6.92
CA TYR A 83 -9.52 -15.51 6.02
C TYR A 83 -9.80 -16.86 6.70
N GLN A 84 -9.65 -16.97 8.02
CA GLN A 84 -9.99 -18.20 8.76
C GLN A 84 -11.52 -18.44 8.78
N ASP A 85 -12.33 -17.38 8.70
CA ASP A 85 -13.78 -17.47 8.50
C ASP A 85 -14.10 -17.54 7.00
N GLN A 86 -14.17 -18.77 6.48
CA GLN A 86 -14.39 -19.03 5.06
C GLN A 86 -15.75 -18.52 4.56
N ASP A 87 -16.80 -18.56 5.39
CA ASP A 87 -18.13 -18.08 4.99
C ASP A 87 -18.15 -16.56 4.83
N LEU A 88 -17.58 -15.84 5.81
CA LEU A 88 -17.43 -14.40 5.72
C LEU A 88 -16.53 -14.00 4.55
N TRP A 89 -15.39 -14.67 4.36
CA TRP A 89 -14.47 -14.41 3.26
C TRP A 89 -15.14 -14.58 1.90
N ASN A 90 -15.83 -15.70 1.69
CA ASN A 90 -16.54 -15.98 0.44
C ASN A 90 -17.65 -14.96 0.17
N ARG A 91 -18.41 -14.58 1.21
CA ARG A 91 -19.43 -13.54 1.09
C ARG A 91 -18.82 -12.21 0.66
N MET A 92 -17.71 -11.80 1.26
CA MET A 92 -16.99 -10.58 0.88
C MET A 92 -16.51 -10.64 -0.58
N ALA A 93 -15.95 -11.77 -1.02
CA ALA A 93 -15.48 -11.96 -2.39
C ALA A 93 -16.63 -11.86 -3.41
N ILE A 94 -17.74 -12.57 -3.17
CA ILE A 94 -18.91 -12.56 -4.06
C ILE A 94 -19.50 -11.14 -4.16
N LEU A 95 -19.61 -10.42 -3.04
CA LEU A 95 -20.12 -9.05 -3.05
C LEU A 95 -19.21 -8.09 -3.82
N ASN A 96 -17.89 -8.29 -3.79
CA ASN A 96 -16.97 -7.52 -4.61
C ASN A 96 -17.22 -7.79 -6.10
N VAL A 97 -17.27 -9.06 -6.51
CA VAL A 97 -17.54 -9.46 -7.91
C VAL A 97 -18.88 -8.89 -8.40
N ALA A 98 -19.93 -8.97 -7.58
CA ALA A 98 -21.24 -8.43 -7.95
C ALA A 98 -21.27 -6.90 -8.12
N ARG A 99 -20.32 -6.18 -7.52
CA ARG A 99 -20.25 -4.71 -7.51
C ARG A 99 -19.19 -4.13 -8.44
N THR A 100 -18.36 -4.96 -9.09
CA THR A 100 -17.28 -4.48 -9.96
C THR A 100 -17.74 -4.04 -11.35
N GLY A 101 -19.02 -4.27 -11.71
CA GLY A 101 -19.56 -3.96 -13.04
C GLY A 101 -19.38 -2.52 -13.48
N TYR A 102 -19.30 -1.56 -12.54
CA TYR A 102 -18.91 -0.18 -12.84
C TYR A 102 -17.59 -0.19 -13.60
N PHE A 103 -16.54 -0.85 -13.11
CA PHE A 103 -15.17 -0.83 -13.64
C PHE A 103 -14.94 -1.48 -15.03
N SER A 104 -16.00 -1.81 -15.78
CA SER A 104 -15.87 -2.27 -17.17
C SER A 104 -15.20 -1.21 -18.06
N SER A 105 -14.38 -1.67 -19.01
CA SER A 105 -13.81 -0.86 -20.08
C SER A 105 -14.88 -0.33 -21.02
N ASP A 106 -15.93 -1.11 -21.31
CA ASP A 106 -17.00 -0.70 -22.23
C ASP A 106 -17.73 0.55 -21.72
N ARG A 107 -17.95 0.61 -20.41
CA ARG A 107 -18.51 1.78 -19.72
C ARG A 107 -17.59 2.99 -19.85
N ALA A 108 -16.27 2.80 -19.75
CA ALA A 108 -15.31 3.88 -19.96
C ALA A 108 -15.27 4.36 -21.42
N ILE A 109 -15.36 3.44 -22.40
CA ILE A 109 -15.45 3.80 -23.82
C ILE A 109 -16.69 4.64 -24.10
N ASN A 110 -17.84 4.27 -23.53
CA ASN A 110 -19.06 5.06 -23.65
C ASN A 110 -18.90 6.47 -23.03
N ASP A 111 -18.27 6.59 -21.85
CA ASP A 111 -17.97 7.89 -21.25
C ASP A 111 -17.08 8.76 -22.16
N TYR A 112 -16.11 8.16 -22.85
CA TYR A 112 -15.25 8.87 -23.82
C TYR A 112 -16.01 9.27 -25.08
N LEU A 113 -16.87 8.40 -25.62
CA LEU A 113 -17.72 8.68 -26.78
C LEU A 113 -18.63 9.89 -26.50
N ASP A 114 -19.27 9.90 -25.34
CA ASP A 114 -20.22 10.94 -24.95
C ASP A 114 -19.55 12.29 -24.65
N ARG A 115 -18.43 12.26 -23.92
CA ARG A 115 -17.87 13.49 -23.32
C ARG A 115 -16.71 14.11 -24.08
N ILE A 116 -16.00 13.33 -24.91
CA ILE A 116 -14.75 13.77 -25.53
C ILE A 116 -14.78 13.57 -27.05
N TRP A 117 -15.06 12.35 -27.51
CA TRP A 117 -14.94 12.02 -28.94
C TRP A 117 -16.14 12.44 -29.77
N HIS A 118 -17.33 12.52 -29.15
CA HIS A 118 -18.60 12.84 -29.82
C HIS A 118 -18.83 12.01 -31.09
N ALA A 119 -18.38 10.75 -31.06
CA ALA A 119 -18.58 9.80 -32.15
C ALA A 119 -19.78 8.92 -31.84
N SER A 120 -20.63 8.67 -32.83
CA SER A 120 -21.77 7.75 -32.67
C SER A 120 -21.26 6.32 -32.56
N ALA A 121 -21.64 5.61 -31.49
CA ALA A 121 -21.47 4.16 -31.42
C ALA A 121 -22.25 3.53 -32.58
N GLY A 122 -21.53 2.90 -33.51
CA GLY A 122 -22.10 2.20 -34.67
C GLY A 122 -22.71 0.86 -34.29
#